data_AF-A0A957KUR5-F1
#
_entry.id   AF-A0A957KUR5-F1
#
_cell.length_a   1.000
_cell.length_b   1.000
_cell.length_c   1.000
_cell.angle_alpha   90.00
_cell.angle_beta   90.00
_cell.angle_gamma   90.00
#
_symmetry.space_group_name_H-M   'P 1'
#
loop_
_entity.id
_entity.type
_entity.pdbx_description
1 polymer ?
#
loop_
_entity_poly.entity_id
_entity_poly.type
_entity_poly.pdbx_seq_one_letter_code
_entity_poly.pdbx_strand_id
1 'polypeptide(L)'
;DWHIPQQYGIRQVYGENGGPGGLFHSLRIIPPILDISGDIMAICPDAWVLNFSNPMSRICTTVMRKYPDLKLVGICHEVASLPQHLPHILETPLSNLSFQAGGLNHFSVLLNIHYKDSGADAYP
;
A
#
# COMPACT_ATOMS: atom_id res chain seq x y z
N ASP A 1 -10.50 16.45 4.99
CA ASP A 1 -9.20 16.08 4.39
C ASP A 1 -8.98 16.60 2.99
N TRP A 2 -9.92 16.41 2.06
CA TRP A 2 -9.69 16.75 0.66
C TRP A 2 -10.31 18.07 0.19
N HIS A 3 -11.46 18.48 0.73
CA HIS A 3 -12.14 19.73 0.35
C HIS A 3 -11.30 20.98 0.62
N ILE A 4 -10.69 21.09 1.81
CA ILE A 4 -9.88 22.26 2.18
C ILE A 4 -8.70 22.42 1.19
N PRO A 5 -7.85 21.41 0.94
CA PRO A 5 -6.79 21.50 -0.08
C PRO A 5 -7.25 21.97 -1.46
N GLN A 6 -8.44 21.56 -1.92
CA GLN A 6 -8.97 21.99 -3.22
C GLN A 6 -9.27 23.49 -3.26
N GLN A 7 -9.74 24.08 -2.16
CA GLN A 7 -9.98 25.53 -2.06
C GLN A 7 -8.69 26.36 -2.21
N TYR A 8 -7.52 25.75 -1.95
CA TYR A 8 -6.20 26.36 -2.09
C TYR A 8 -5.48 25.94 -3.38
N GLY A 9 -6.21 25.41 -4.37
CA GLY A 9 -5.67 25.12 -5.70
C GLY A 9 -5.01 23.76 -5.87
N ILE A 10 -5.15 22.83 -4.90
CA ILE A 10 -4.56 21.49 -4.98
C ILE A 10 -5.57 20.52 -5.64
N ARG A 11 -5.38 20.28 -6.95
CA ARG A 11 -6.43 19.73 -7.83
C ARG A 11 -6.62 18.20 -7.82
N GLN A 12 -5.74 17.43 -7.17
CA GLN A 12 -5.79 15.96 -7.16
C GLN A 12 -5.55 15.38 -5.76
N VAL A 13 -6.33 15.82 -4.78
CA VAL A 13 -6.28 15.28 -3.41
C VAL A 13 -7.55 14.48 -3.17
N TYR A 14 -7.46 13.15 -3.17
CA TYR A 14 -8.48 12.30 -2.55
C TYR A 14 -8.33 12.25 -1.03
N GLY A 15 -7.13 12.61 -0.53
CA GLY A 15 -6.83 12.78 0.89
C GLY A 15 -6.74 11.49 1.68
N GLU A 16 -6.81 10.35 1.01
CA GLU A 16 -6.73 9.03 1.63
C GLU A 16 -5.27 8.65 1.97
N ASN A 17 -4.36 8.77 0.99
CA ASN A 17 -2.98 8.28 1.12
C ASN A 17 -1.90 9.38 1.00
N GLY A 18 -2.11 10.32 0.09
CA GLY A 18 -1.14 11.36 -0.26
C GLY A 18 -1.62 12.79 -0.01
N GLY A 19 -0.70 13.73 -0.25
CA GLY A 19 -0.96 15.15 -0.16
C GLY A 19 -1.30 15.65 1.25
N PRO A 20 -1.77 16.90 1.38
CA PRO A 20 -2.14 17.48 2.67
C PRO A 20 -3.31 16.74 3.32
N GLY A 21 -4.28 16.25 2.54
CA GLY A 21 -5.39 15.45 3.07
C GLY A 21 -4.91 14.17 3.75
N GLY A 22 -4.01 13.41 3.11
CA GLY A 22 -3.42 12.21 3.69
C GLY A 22 -2.62 12.50 4.95
N LEU A 23 -1.99 13.68 5.07
CA LEU A 23 -1.35 14.11 6.31
C LEU A 23 -2.34 14.29 7.45
N PHE A 24 -3.40 15.08 7.26
CA PHE A 24 -4.40 15.26 8.30
C PHE A 24 -5.13 13.96 8.65
N HIS A 25 -5.36 13.09 7.67
CA HIS A 25 -5.87 11.74 7.92
C HIS A 25 -4.92 10.95 8.83
N SER A 26 -3.62 10.94 8.53
CA SER A 26 -2.58 10.28 9.33
C SER A 26 -2.63 10.72 10.79
N LEU A 27 -2.69 12.04 11.02
CA LEU A 27 -2.67 12.62 12.36
C LEU A 27 -3.89 12.22 13.20
N ARG A 28 -5.01 11.89 12.58
CA ARG A 28 -6.21 11.41 13.29
C ARG A 28 -6.19 9.91 13.54
N ILE A 29 -5.69 9.12 12.59
CA ILE A 29 -5.82 7.65 12.66
C ILE A 29 -4.64 6.96 13.34
N ILE A 30 -3.44 7.56 13.31
CA ILE A 30 -2.25 6.96 13.91
C ILE A 30 -2.38 6.82 15.44
N PRO A 31 -2.85 7.82 16.21
CA PRO A 31 -2.94 7.70 17.67
C PRO A 31 -3.73 6.46 18.15
N PRO A 32 -5.00 6.22 17.73
CA PRO A 32 -5.71 5.03 18.17
C PRO A 32 -5.06 3.72 17.70
N ILE A 33 -4.39 3.70 16.54
CA ILE A 33 -3.64 2.51 16.09
C ILE A 33 -2.42 2.25 16.99
N LEU A 34 -1.75 3.29 17.49
CA LEU A 34 -0.64 3.12 18.44
C LEU A 34 -1.10 2.64 19.81
N ASP A 35 -2.32 2.99 20.21
CA ASP A 35 -2.94 2.47 21.44
C ASP A 35 -3.24 0.98 21.28
N ILE A 36 -3.92 0.58 20.19
CA ILE A 36 -4.18 -0.83 19.85
C ILE A 36 -2.87 -1.63 19.75
N SER A 37 -1.84 -1.06 19.10
CA SER A 37 -0.53 -1.72 18.98
C SER A 37 0.14 -1.90 20.33
N GLY A 38 -0.02 -0.94 21.25
CA GLY A 38 0.46 -1.06 22.63
C GLY A 38 -0.24 -2.18 23.40
N ASP A 39 -1.56 -2.29 23.26
CA ASP A 39 -2.34 -3.37 23.85
C ASP A 39 -1.90 -4.73 23.32
N ILE A 40 -1.66 -4.87 22.02
CA ILE A 40 -1.16 -6.11 21.42
C ILE A 40 0.21 -6.48 21.98
N MET A 41 1.13 -5.52 22.09
CA MET A 41 2.45 -5.76 22.69
C MET A 41 2.37 -6.19 24.15
N ALA A 42 1.38 -5.72 24.91
CA ALA A 42 1.20 -6.07 26.32
C ALA A 42 0.47 -7.40 26.53
N ILE A 43 -0.52 -7.72 25.69
CA ILE A 43 -1.46 -8.82 25.91
C ILE A 43 -1.09 -10.06 25.08
N CYS A 44 -0.67 -9.86 23.83
CA CYS A 44 -0.41 -10.94 22.88
C CYS A 44 0.74 -10.58 21.92
N PRO A 45 1.97 -10.37 22.42
CA PRO A 45 3.10 -9.85 21.63
C PRO A 45 3.48 -10.73 20.43
N ASP A 46 3.08 -12.00 20.44
CA ASP A 46 3.36 -12.94 19.36
C ASP A 46 2.35 -12.92 18.20
N ALA A 47 1.24 -12.19 18.32
CA ALA A 47 0.21 -12.11 17.31
C ALA A 47 0.64 -11.31 16.08
N TRP A 48 0.18 -11.72 14.90
CA TRP A 48 0.34 -10.96 13.67
C TRP A 48 -0.74 -9.89 13.54
N VAL A 49 -0.32 -8.68 13.16
CA VAL A 49 -1.20 -7.55 12.86
C VAL A 49 -1.26 -7.35 11.35
N LEU A 50 -2.45 -7.52 10.77
CA LEU A 50 -2.70 -7.28 9.35
C LEU A 50 -3.38 -5.91 9.19
N ASN A 51 -2.60 -4.88 8.84
CA ASN A 51 -3.11 -3.53 8.69
C ASN A 51 -3.63 -3.28 7.27
N PHE A 52 -4.94 -3.06 7.16
CA PHE A 52 -5.61 -2.58 5.94
C PHE A 52 -5.97 -1.10 6.01
N SER A 53 -5.73 -0.44 7.14
CA SER A 53 -6.07 0.98 7.32
C SER A 53 -5.10 1.89 6.57
N ASN A 54 -5.67 2.93 5.94
CA ASN A 54 -4.92 3.99 5.29
C ASN A 54 -4.72 5.20 6.22
N PRO A 55 -3.63 5.99 6.03
CA PRO A 55 -2.59 5.85 5.02
C PRO A 55 -1.53 4.82 5.42
N MET A 56 -1.51 3.68 4.72
CA MET A 56 -0.84 2.47 5.20
C MET A 56 0.65 2.67 5.42
N SER A 57 1.35 3.27 4.46
CA SER A 57 2.79 3.54 4.57
C SER A 57 3.14 4.33 5.83
N ARG A 58 2.33 5.34 6.18
CA ARG A 58 2.58 6.21 7.33
C ARG A 58 2.22 5.54 8.65
N ILE A 59 1.12 4.79 8.68
CA ILE A 59 0.71 3.97 9.82
C ILE A 59 1.81 2.94 10.13
N CYS A 60 2.14 2.08 9.16
CA CYS A 60 3.12 1.01 9.35
C CYS A 60 4.48 1.58 9.77
N THR A 61 4.95 2.65 9.12
CA THR A 61 6.21 3.32 9.49
C THR A 61 6.18 3.82 10.93
N THR A 62 5.08 4.43 11.38
CA THR A 62 4.99 5.00 12.73
C THR A 62 4.88 3.91 13.79
N VAL A 63 4.07 2.88 13.55
CA VAL A 63 3.92 1.74 14.45
C VAL A 63 5.25 1.02 14.62
N MET A 64 5.93 0.67 13.52
CA MET A 64 7.21 -0.05 13.57
C MET A 64 8.34 0.78 14.21
N ARG A 65 8.26 2.12 14.19
CA ARG A 65 9.20 2.97 14.92
C ARG A 65 8.95 2.97 16.43
N LYS A 66 7.68 2.92 16.86
CA LYS A 66 7.31 2.91 18.28
C LYS A 66 7.45 1.51 18.90
N TYR A 67 7.08 0.48 18.15
CA TYR A 67 7.07 -0.92 18.56
C TYR A 67 7.79 -1.78 17.52
N PRO A 68 9.14 -1.77 17.50
CA PRO A 68 9.93 -2.45 16.47
C PRO A 68 9.77 -3.98 16.46
N ASP A 69 9.36 -4.56 17.59
CA ASP A 69 9.16 -6.01 17.74
C ASP A 69 7.74 -6.48 17.39
N LEU A 70 6.81 -5.55 17.09
CA LEU A 70 5.44 -5.91 16.69
C LEU A 70 5.46 -6.62 15.32
N LYS A 71 4.83 -7.79 15.25
CA LYS A 71 4.69 -8.55 13.99
C LYS A 71 3.59 -7.93 13.11
N LEU A 72 3.93 -6.90 12.35
CA LEU A 72 2.99 -6.13 11.54
C LEU A 72 3.24 -6.28 10.04
N VAL A 73 2.16 -6.49 9.27
CA VAL A 73 2.16 -6.45 7.80
C VAL A 73 1.06 -5.50 7.32
N GLY A 74 1.44 -4.55 6.47
CA GLY A 74 0.48 -3.73 5.73
C GLY A 74 0.03 -4.45 4.45
N ILE A 75 -1.28 -4.56 4.23
CA ILE A 75 -1.85 -5.24 3.04
C ILE A 75 -2.72 -4.27 2.25
N CYS A 76 -2.48 -4.22 0.93
CA CYS A 76 -3.28 -3.49 -0.04
C CYS A 76 -3.51 -4.36 -1.28
N HIS A 77 -4.66 -4.18 -1.92
CA HIS A 77 -5.08 -4.97 -3.09
C HIS A 77 -4.57 -4.40 -4.42
N GLU A 78 -3.90 -3.24 -4.44
CA GLU A 78 -3.52 -2.54 -5.66
C GLU A 78 -2.63 -3.41 -6.57
N VAL A 79 -1.55 -4.00 -6.06
CA VAL A 79 -0.70 -4.92 -6.84
C VAL A 79 -1.44 -6.20 -7.25
N ALA A 80 -2.44 -6.62 -6.47
CA ALA A 80 -3.27 -7.77 -6.81
C ALA A 80 -4.23 -7.50 -7.99
N SER A 81 -4.36 -6.24 -8.43
CA SER A 81 -5.09 -5.90 -9.66
C SER A 81 -4.30 -6.26 -10.94
N LEU A 82 -2.96 -6.36 -10.87
CA LEU A 82 -2.11 -6.68 -12.02
C LEU A 82 -2.48 -8.03 -12.68
N PRO A 83 -2.65 -9.14 -11.94
CA PRO A 83 -3.13 -10.40 -12.53
C PRO A 83 -4.46 -10.31 -13.27
N GLN A 84 -5.31 -9.33 -12.95
CA GLN A 84 -6.62 -9.12 -13.58
C GLN A 84 -6.49 -8.31 -14.88
N HIS A 85 -5.60 -7.32 -14.91
CA HIS A 85 -5.48 -6.38 -16.03
C HIS A 85 -4.41 -6.76 -17.05
N LEU A 86 -3.27 -7.30 -16.62
CA LEU A 86 -2.15 -7.61 -17.51
C LEU A 86 -2.49 -8.62 -18.63
N PRO A 87 -3.27 -9.70 -18.38
CA PRO A 87 -3.63 -10.63 -19.45
C PRO A 87 -4.42 -9.98 -20.59
N HIS A 88 -5.24 -8.98 -20.25
CA HIS A 88 -6.03 -8.25 -21.24
C HIS A 88 -5.17 -7.25 -22.02
N ILE A 89 -4.26 -6.53 -21.34
CA ILE A 89 -3.37 -5.54 -21.96
C ILE A 89 -2.37 -6.20 -22.91
N LEU A 90 -1.81 -7.35 -22.51
CA LEU A 90 -0.77 -8.07 -23.26
C LEU A 90 -1.30 -9.20 -24.14
N GLU A 91 -2.62 -9.37 -24.21
CA GLU A 91 -3.33 -10.37 -25.02
C GLU A 91 -2.76 -11.80 -24.85
N THR A 92 -2.43 -12.19 -23.62
CA THR A 92 -1.83 -13.48 -23.31
C THR A 92 -2.37 -14.01 -21.97
N PRO A 93 -2.49 -15.34 -21.76
CA PRO A 93 -2.98 -15.83 -20.49
C PRO A 93 -2.02 -15.48 -19.34
N LEU A 94 -2.56 -15.25 -18.14
CA LEU A 94 -1.77 -14.99 -16.93
C LEU A 94 -0.69 -16.06 -16.68
N SER A 95 -0.96 -17.32 -17.06
CA SER A 95 -0.01 -18.42 -16.95
C SER A 95 1.28 -18.17 -17.73
N ASN A 96 1.22 -17.42 -18.84
CA ASN A 96 2.38 -17.04 -19.66
C ASN A 96 3.10 -15.78 -19.15
N LEU A 97 2.63 -15.14 -18.08
CA LEU A 97 3.24 -13.91 -17.56
C LEU A 97 4.03 -14.19 -16.29
N SER A 98 5.27 -13.69 -16.25
CA SER A 98 6.06 -13.53 -15.03
C SER A 98 6.27 -12.04 -14.81
N PHE A 99 5.92 -11.53 -13.64
CA PHE A 99 6.03 -10.10 -13.36
C PHE A 99 6.40 -9.81 -11.91
N GLN A 100 7.04 -8.67 -11.71
CA GLN A 100 7.38 -8.16 -10.40
C GLN A 100 6.90 -6.71 -10.28
N ALA A 101 6.24 -6.38 -9.17
CA ALA A 101 5.88 -5.01 -8.83
C ALA A 101 6.57 -4.60 -7.53
N GLY A 102 6.78 -3.30 -7.37
CA GLY A 102 7.38 -2.74 -6.16
C GLY A 102 7.11 -1.25 -6.03
N GLY A 103 7.32 -0.71 -4.85
CA GLY A 103 7.09 0.70 -4.54
C GLY A 103 6.47 0.87 -3.17
N LEU A 104 5.76 1.99 -2.98
CA LEU A 104 5.03 2.27 -1.75
C LEU A 104 3.55 1.95 -1.92
N ASN A 105 2.81 1.81 -0.82
CA ASN A 105 1.36 1.71 -0.89
C ASN A 105 0.75 2.88 -1.69
N HIS A 106 -0.12 2.54 -2.66
CA HIS A 106 -0.74 3.47 -3.62
C HIS A 106 0.28 4.26 -4.48
N PHE A 107 1.50 3.77 -4.56
CA PHE A 107 2.56 4.30 -5.41
C PHE A 107 3.53 3.17 -5.82
N SER A 108 2.93 2.04 -6.19
CA SER A 108 3.61 0.88 -6.77
C SER A 108 3.79 1.11 -8.26
N VAL A 109 4.82 0.48 -8.80
CA VAL A 109 5.04 0.34 -10.23
C VAL A 109 5.30 -1.12 -10.55
N LEU A 110 4.92 -1.53 -11.74
CA LEU A 110 5.36 -2.79 -12.31
C LEU A 110 6.84 -2.58 -12.73
N LEU A 111 7.74 -3.42 -12.24
CA LEU A 111 9.20 -3.27 -12.36
C LEU A 111 9.75 -4.08 -13.53
N ASN A 112 9.20 -5.27 -13.74
CA ASN A 112 9.51 -6.13 -14.87
C ASN A 112 8.30 -6.98 -15.23
N ILE A 113 8.23 -7.37 -16.49
CA ILE A 113 7.28 -8.34 -16.99
C ILE A 113 7.85 -9.09 -18.18
N HIS A 114 7.77 -10.40 -18.16
CA HIS A 114 8.30 -11.26 -19.20
C HIS A 114 7.26 -12.30 -19.62
N TYR A 115 7.26 -12.62 -20.91
CA TYR A 115 6.57 -13.79 -21.43
C TYR A 115 7.36 -15.05 -21.06
N LYS A 116 6.72 -16.03 -20.43
CA LYS A 116 7.41 -17.25 -19.95
C LYS A 116 7.78 -18.20 -21.08
N ASP A 117 7.02 -18.21 -22.17
CA ASP A 117 7.25 -19.05 -23.34
C ASP A 117 8.50 -18.67 -24.14
N SER A 118 8.72 -17.37 -24.33
CA SER A 118 9.75 -16.80 -25.20
C SER A 118 10.89 -16.17 -24.41
N GLY A 119 10.67 -15.82 -23.14
CA GLY A 119 11.59 -15.05 -22.33
C GLY A 119 11.69 -13.57 -22.72
N ALA A 120 10.89 -13.12 -23.69
CA ALA A 120 10.89 -11.74 -24.15
C ALA A 120 10.35 -10.78 -23.06
N ASP A 121 10.90 -9.57 -23.01
CA ASP A 121 10.35 -8.48 -22.21
C ASP A 121 8.99 -8.05 -22.78
N ALA A 122 8.01 -7.87 -21.90
CA ALA A 122 6.68 -7.40 -22.24
C ALA A 122 6.49 -5.90 -21.93
N TYR A 123 7.46 -5.27 -21.25
CA TYR A 123 7.66 -3.82 -21.31
C TYR A 123 8.46 -3.53 -22.59
N PRO A 124 7.94 -2.72 -23.53
CA PRO A 124 8.62 -2.43 -24.79
C PRO A 124 10.00 -1.77 -24.64
#